data_AF-A0A5C8S2Q4-F1
#
_entry.id   AF-A0A5C8S2Q4-F1
#
_cell.length_a   1.000
_cell.length_b   1.000
_cell.length_c   1.000
_cell.angle_alpha   90.00
_cell.angle_beta   90.00
_cell.angle_gamma   90.00
#
_symmetry.space_group_name_H-M   'P 1'
#
loop_
_entity.id
_entity.type
_entity.pdbx_description
1 polymer ?
#
loop_
_entity_poly.entity_id
_entity_poly.type
_entity_poly.pdbx_seq_one_letter_code
_entity_poly.pdbx_strand_id
1 'polypeptide(L)' 'MSSDTDKHRALLGALKDAQGKGDGAFEQAVTNAFEHVFEHLGRLNDHVSLGGPDGEDPHLKAGESPTLR' A
#
# COMPACT_ATOMS: atom_id res chain seq x y z
N MET A 1 9.20 4.75 -2.00
CA MET A 1 7.93 4.41 -2.67
C MET A 1 8.07 3.55 -3.93
N SER A 2 9.18 3.60 -4.70
CA SER A 2 9.35 2.78 -5.93
C SER A 2 9.30 1.25 -5.72
N SER A 3 9.65 0.75 -4.52
CA SER A 3 9.75 -0.69 -4.24
C SER A 3 8.41 -1.43 -4.21
N ASP A 4 7.32 -0.74 -3.91
CA ASP A 4 6.03 -1.39 -3.67
C ASP A 4 5.28 -1.64 -4.99
N THR A 5 5.39 -0.68 -5.92
CA THR A 5 4.85 -0.79 -7.27
C THR A 5 5.46 -1.94 -8.07
N ASP A 6 6.77 -2.17 -7.92
CA ASP A 6 7.45 -3.31 -8.56
C ASP A 6 6.99 -4.65 -7.97
N LYS A 7 6.74 -4.69 -6.66
CA LYS A 7 6.20 -5.86 -5.96
C LYS A 7 4.77 -6.17 -6.40
N HIS A 8 3.93 -5.15 -6.58
CA HIS A 8 2.57 -5.29 -7.14
C HIS A 8 2.61 -5.86 -8.56
N ARG A 9 3.52 -5.38 -9.41
CA ARG A 9 3.68 -5.90 -10.78
C ARG A 9 4.11 -7.37 -10.76
N ALA A 10 5.02 -7.75 -9.87
CA ALA A 10 5.47 -9.14 -9.71
C ALA A 10 4.32 -10.06 -9.25
N LEU A 11 3.52 -9.63 -8.26
CA LEU A 11 2.37 -10.39 -7.77
C LEU A 11 1.29 -10.58 -8.86
N LEU A 12 1.01 -9.53 -9.64
CA LEU A 12 0.11 -9.63 -10.78
C LEU A 12 0.65 -10.55 -11.88
N GLY A 13 1.96 -10.57 -12.09
CA GLY A 13 2.62 -11.52 -12.98
C GLY A 13 2.43 -12.96 -12.51
N ALA A 14 2.71 -13.23 -11.23
CA ALA A 14 2.55 -14.55 -10.63
C ALA A 14 1.11 -15.08 -10.72
N LEU A 15 0.11 -14.22 -10.52
CA LEU A 15 -1.31 -14.58 -10.67
C LEU A 15 -1.64 -15.01 -12.10
N LYS A 16 -1.17 -14.25 -13.09
CA LYS A 16 -1.39 -14.57 -14.52
C LYS A 16 -0.67 -15.85 -14.92
N ASP A 17 0.56 -16.02 -14.46
CA ASP A 17 1.37 -17.21 -14.77
C ASP A 17 0.83 -18.47 -14.11
N ALA A 18 0.12 -18.34 -12.99
CA ALA A 18 -0.47 -19.46 -12.27
C ALA A 18 -1.89 -19.81 -12.73
N GLN A 19 -2.57 -18.90 -13.44
CA GLN A 19 -3.94 -19.08 -13.88
C GLN A 19 -4.09 -20.32 -14.78
N GLY A 20 -5.01 -21.22 -14.40
CA GLY A 20 -5.34 -22.40 -15.19
C GLY A 20 -4.35 -23.57 -15.09
N LYS A 21 -3.30 -23.49 -14.26
CA LYS A 21 -2.36 -24.60 -14.05
C LYS A 21 -2.98 -25.79 -13.29
N GLY A 22 -3.96 -25.54 -12.42
CA GLY A 22 -4.68 -26.60 -11.70
C GLY A 22 -3.84 -27.39 -10.69
N ASP A 23 -2.66 -26.87 -10.34
CA ASP A 23 -1.65 -27.48 -9.47
C ASP A 23 -1.56 -26.81 -8.09
N GLY A 24 -2.48 -25.91 -7.77
CA GLY A 24 -2.46 -25.12 -6.53
C GLY A 24 -1.62 -23.83 -6.61
N ALA A 25 -0.90 -23.59 -7.72
CA ALA A 25 -0.06 -22.40 -7.86
C ALA A 25 -0.88 -21.11 -7.85
N PHE A 26 -2.12 -21.15 -8.33
CA PHE A 26 -2.99 -19.98 -8.37
C PHE A 26 -3.42 -19.58 -6.96
N GLU A 27 -3.87 -20.55 -6.17
CA GLU A 27 -4.26 -20.38 -4.77
C GLU A 27 -3.09 -19.82 -3.97
N GLN A 28 -1.87 -20.36 -4.15
CA GLN A 28 -0.67 -19.85 -3.50
C GLN A 28 -0.34 -18.40 -3.92
N ALA A 29 -0.44 -18.09 -5.22
CA ALA A 29 -0.19 -16.74 -5.72
C ALA A 29 -1.21 -15.72 -5.17
N VAL A 30 -2.48 -16.13 -5.03
CA VAL A 30 -3.54 -15.32 -4.42
C VAL A 30 -3.25 -15.07 -2.94
N THR A 31 -2.88 -16.10 -2.17
CA THR A 31 -2.52 -15.94 -0.76
C THR A 31 -1.37 -14.96 -0.59
N ASN A 32 -0.30 -15.10 -1.38
CA ASN A 32 0.86 -14.21 -1.32
C ASN A 32 0.50 -12.76 -1.67
N ALA A 33 -0.39 -12.57 -2.65
CA ALA A 33 -0.86 -11.24 -3.03
C ALA A 33 -1.67 -10.57 -1.90
N PHE A 34 -2.57 -11.31 -1.25
CA PHE A 34 -3.36 -10.77 -0.14
C PHE A 34 -2.51 -10.49 1.10
N GLU A 35 -1.55 -11.36 1.43
CA GLU A 35 -0.63 -11.13 2.53
C GLU A 35 0.13 -9.81 2.36
N HIS A 36 0.62 -9.55 1.14
CA HIS A 36 1.28 -8.28 0.84
C HIS A 36 0.34 -7.07 0.94
N VAL A 37 -0.91 -7.19 0.47
CA VAL A 37 -1.91 -6.10 0.60
C VAL A 37 -2.20 -5.81 2.08
N PHE A 38 -2.40 -6.84 2.91
CA PHE A 38 -2.66 -6.63 4.34
C PHE A 38 -1.45 -6.05 5.06
N GLU A 39 -0.23 -6.48 4.72
CA GLU A 39 1.00 -5.87 5.22
C GLU A 39 1.08 -4.39 4.84
N HIS A 40 0.76 -4.05 3.58
CA HIS A 40 0.79 -2.67 3.10
C HIS A 40 -0.26 -1.80 3.81
N LEU A 41 -1.49 -2.31 3.97
CA LEU A 41 -2.55 -1.61 4.69
C LEU A 41 -2.22 -1.44 6.18
N GLY A 42 -1.60 -2.44 6.81
CA GLY A 42 -1.12 -2.36 8.18
C GLY A 42 -0.09 -1.25 8.35
N ARG A 43 0.93 -1.19 7.49
CA ARG A 43 1.94 -0.11 7.48
C ARG A 43 1.33 1.25 7.25
N LEU A 44 0.33 1.37 6.37
CA LEU A 44 -0.37 2.62 6.12
C LEU A 44 -1.14 3.08 7.37
N ASN A 45 -1.84 2.16 8.04
CA ASN A 45 -2.57 2.44 9.27
C ASN A 45 -1.64 2.79 10.44
N ASP A 46 -0.48 2.13 10.53
CA ASP A 46 0.55 2.43 11.52
C ASP A 46 1.22 3.79 11.24
N HIS A 47 1.42 4.15 9.97
CA HIS A 47 1.85 5.50 9.59
C HIS A 47 0.81 6.57 9.96
N VAL A 48 -0.47 6.27 9.75
CA VAL A 48 -1.60 7.13 10.15
C VAL A 48 -1.77 7.16 11.68
N SER A 49 -1.33 6.14 12.42
CA SER A 49 -1.39 6.11 13.89
C SER A 49 -0.14 6.68 14.57
N LEU A 50 1.02 6.66 13.89
CA LEU A 50 2.24 7.39 14.27
C LEU A 50 2.13 8.90 13.94
N GLY A 51 1.27 9.27 12.99
CA GLY A 51 0.71 10.59 12.89
C GLY A 51 -0.42 10.73 13.92
N GLY A 52 -0.14 11.28 15.11
CA GLY A 52 -1.21 11.75 15.98
C GLY A 52 -2.14 12.76 15.27
N PRO A 53 -3.14 13.35 15.93
CA PRO A 53 -4.09 14.32 15.35
C PRO A 53 -3.47 15.58 14.70
N ASP A 54 -2.15 15.66 14.56
CA ASP A 54 -1.36 16.56 13.72
C ASP A 54 -0.78 15.79 12.52
N GLY A 55 -1.63 15.09 11.76
CA GLY A 55 -1.26 14.56 10.44
C GLY A 55 -1.01 15.72 9.49
N GLU A 56 0.18 16.34 9.60
CA GLU A 56 0.71 17.42 8.78
C GLU A 56 -0.38 18.29 8.15
N ASP A 57 -1.05 19.11 8.96
CA ASP A 57 -1.47 20.42 8.46
C ASP A 57 -0.17 21.07 7.95
N PRO A 58 -0.02 21.37 6.64
CA PRO A 58 1.21 21.94 6.15
C PRO A 58 1.41 23.22 6.95
N HIS A 59 2.37 23.22 7.89
CA HIS A 59 2.62 24.35 8.76
C HIS A 59 2.75 25.59 7.89
N LEU A 60 1.71 26.44 7.90
CA LEU A 60 1.76 27.73 7.25
C LEU A 60 2.99 28.41 7.83
N LYS A 61 3.96 28.73 6.98
CA LYS A 61 5.17 29.44 7.41
C LYS A 61 4.70 30.70 8.12
N ALA A 62 5.36 31.06 9.23
CA ALA A 62 4.99 32.22 10.03
C ALA A 62 4.78 33.45 9.13
N GLY A 63 3.51 33.84 8.93
CA GLY A 63 3.10 34.93 8.04
C GLY A 63 2.05 34.59 6.97
N GLU A 64 1.67 33.33 6.78
CA GLU A 64 0.64 32.97 5.79
C GLU A 64 -0.78 32.96 6.39
N SER A 65 -1.67 33.77 5.81
CA SER A 65 -3.08 33.85 6.18
C SER A 65 -3.84 32.64 5.63
N PRO A 66 -4.70 31.98 6.44
CA PRO A 66 -5.49 30.85 5.98
C PRO A 66 -6.61 31.36 5.06
N THR A 67 -6.39 31.32 3.75
CA THR A 67 -7.51 31.44 2.82
C THR A 67 -8.28 30.13 2.83
N LEU A 68 -9.49 30.19 3.40
CA LEU A 68 -10.50 29.14 3.48
C LEU A 68 -10.49 28.19 2.27
N ARG A 69 -10.36 26.90 2.55
CA ARG A 69 -10.89 25.82 1.72
C ARG A 69 -11.68 24.87 2.58
#